data_AF-A0A962Z5W1-F1
#
_entry.id   AF-A0A962Z5W1-F1
#
_cell.length_a   1.000
_cell.length_b   1.000
_cell.length_c   1.000
_cell.angle_alpha   90.00
_cell.angle_beta   90.00
_cell.angle_gamma   90.00
#
_symmetry.space_group_name_H-M   'P 1'
#
loop_
_entity.id
_entity.type
_entity.pdbx_description
1 polymer ?
#
loop_
_entity_poly.entity_id
_entity_poly.type
_entity_poly.pdbx_seq_one_letter_code
_entity_poly.pdbx_strand_id
1 'polypeptide(L)'
;EGWACFWHYTIMNRMYDKGLVNDSSMLEFIHTHSNVITQPGYDSRFYSGINPYALGFKMMSDIKRICDNPDDEDRQWFPDIAGSDWRETLDFAMRNFKDESFVGQYLSPKIIREFRLFSILDDDTENTMRVTGIHNTRGYENVRRALSNQYDLGNLVPNLQIYNVDHTGDRTLT
;
A
#
# COMPACT_ATOMS: atom_id res chain seq x y z
N GLU A 1 -9.49 0.53 2.14
CA GLU A 1 -9.94 1.77 1.47
C GLU A 1 -9.59 1.83 -0.02
N GLY A 2 -8.33 1.60 -0.42
CA GLY A 2 -7.92 1.61 -1.84
C GLY A 2 -8.69 0.65 -2.77
N TRP A 3 -9.20 -0.47 -2.25
CA TRP A 3 -10.07 -1.40 -2.99
C TRP A 3 -11.33 -0.72 -3.57
N ALA A 4 -11.99 0.12 -2.77
CA ALA A 4 -13.18 0.84 -3.20
C ALA A 4 -12.83 1.85 -4.30
N CYS A 5 -11.73 2.61 -4.13
CA CYS A 5 -11.24 3.53 -5.15
C CYS A 5 -10.98 2.82 -6.48
N PHE A 6 -10.32 1.66 -6.45
CA PHE A 6 -10.02 0.87 -7.63
C PHE A 6 -11.29 0.43 -8.38
N TRP A 7 -12.30 -0.08 -7.65
CA TRP A 7 -13.55 -0.51 -8.28
C TRP A 7 -14.41 0.65 -8.74
N HIS A 8 -14.50 1.75 -7.98
CA HIS A 8 -15.19 2.95 -8.45
C HIS A 8 -14.58 3.44 -9.76
N TYR A 9 -13.25 3.54 -9.83
CA TYR A 9 -12.54 3.90 -11.06
C TYR A 9 -12.84 2.90 -12.19
N THR A 10 -12.70 1.61 -11.93
CA THR A 10 -12.88 0.57 -12.96
C THR A 10 -14.30 0.52 -13.50
N ILE A 11 -15.30 0.60 -12.62
CA ILE A 11 -16.72 0.53 -12.99
C ILE A 11 -17.13 1.81 -13.73
N MET A 12 -16.74 2.99 -13.24
CA MET A 12 -17.07 4.27 -13.89
C MET A 12 -16.50 4.35 -15.31
N ASN A 13 -15.21 3.99 -15.50
CA ASN A 13 -14.62 3.91 -16.84
C ASN A 13 -15.35 2.89 -17.71
N ARG A 14 -15.69 1.71 -17.16
CA ARG A 14 -16.41 0.69 -17.93
C ARG A 14 -17.83 1.12 -18.33
N MET A 15 -18.51 1.89 -17.49
CA MET A 15 -19.82 2.45 -17.81
C MET A 15 -19.70 3.54 -18.88
N TYR A 16 -18.67 4.37 -18.80
CA TYR A 16 -18.35 5.37 -19.82
C TYR A 16 -18.04 4.73 -21.19
N ASP A 17 -17.18 3.71 -21.23
CA ASP A 17 -16.85 2.95 -22.45
C ASP A 17 -18.09 2.33 -23.11
N LYS A 18 -19.11 2.00 -22.32
CA LYS A 18 -20.38 1.42 -22.78
C LYS A 18 -21.43 2.48 -23.13
N GLY A 19 -21.13 3.77 -22.99
CA GLY A 19 -22.06 4.87 -23.20
C GLY A 19 -23.20 4.95 -22.17
N LEU A 20 -23.03 4.33 -20.99
CA LEU A 20 -24.02 4.39 -19.90
C LEU A 20 -23.89 5.64 -19.03
N VAL A 21 -22.77 6.36 -19.16
CA VAL A 21 -22.44 7.59 -18.43
C VAL A 21 -22.01 8.65 -19.46
N ASN A 22 -22.46 9.88 -19.29
CA ASN A 22 -22.11 10.99 -20.17
C ASN A 22 -20.82 11.70 -19.71
N ASP A 23 -20.27 12.56 -20.58
CA ASP A 23 -19.02 13.28 -20.32
C ASP A 23 -19.08 14.13 -19.04
N SER A 24 -20.22 14.79 -18.77
CA SER A 24 -20.38 15.65 -17.60
C SER A 24 -20.26 14.86 -16.29
N SER A 25 -20.97 13.73 -16.20
CA SER A 25 -20.89 12.83 -15.04
C SER A 25 -19.50 12.21 -14.90
N MET A 26 -18.82 11.91 -16.02
CA MET A 26 -17.45 11.40 -15.98
C MET A 26 -16.46 12.44 -15.47
N LEU A 27 -16.59 13.71 -15.89
CA LEU A 27 -15.75 14.81 -15.40
C LEU A 27 -15.94 15.05 -13.89
N GLU A 28 -17.18 15.00 -13.40
CA GLU A 28 -17.47 15.13 -11.97
C GLU A 28 -16.87 13.98 -11.16
N PHE A 29 -16.96 12.76 -11.69
CA PHE A 29 -16.32 11.60 -11.10
C PHE A 29 -14.80 11.74 -11.04
N ILE A 30 -14.15 12.13 -12.14
CA ILE A 30 -12.69 12.33 -12.19
C ILE A 30 -12.25 13.37 -11.17
N HIS A 31 -12.99 14.48 -11.05
CA HIS A 31 -12.70 15.53 -10.07
C HIS A 31 -12.77 14.98 -8.64
N THR A 32 -13.87 14.30 -8.30
CA THR A 32 -14.08 13.74 -6.96
C THR A 32 -13.05 12.66 -6.63
N HIS A 33 -12.81 11.74 -7.57
CA HIS A 33 -11.87 10.65 -7.40
C HIS A 33 -10.44 11.17 -7.21
N SER A 34 -10.00 12.12 -8.04
CA SER A 34 -8.66 12.71 -7.96
C SER A 34 -8.43 13.39 -6.61
N ASN A 35 -9.42 14.09 -6.07
CA ASN A 35 -9.32 14.71 -4.75
C ASN A 35 -9.12 13.67 -3.64
N VAL A 36 -9.81 12.53 -3.71
CA VAL A 36 -9.68 11.46 -2.71
C VAL A 36 -8.31 10.79 -2.76
N ILE A 37 -7.77 10.53 -3.96
CA ILE A 37 -6.49 9.84 -4.14
C ILE A 37 -5.29 10.79 -4.20
N THR A 38 -5.47 12.08 -3.89
CA THR A 38 -4.37 13.04 -3.91
C THR A 38 -3.37 12.68 -2.81
N GLN A 39 -2.10 12.49 -3.22
CA GLN A 39 -0.96 12.31 -2.33
C GLN A 39 -0.03 13.51 -2.47
N PRO A 40 0.08 14.38 -1.45
CA PRO A 40 1.12 15.40 -1.41
C PRO A 40 2.52 14.76 -1.41
N GLY A 41 3.49 15.41 -2.06
CA GLY A 41 4.90 15.03 -1.94
C GLY A 41 5.42 15.22 -0.50
N TYR A 42 6.49 14.53 -0.14
CA TYR A 42 7.09 14.59 1.21
C TYR A 42 7.58 16.00 1.59
N ASP A 43 7.83 16.85 0.60
CA ASP A 43 8.29 18.24 0.72
C ASP A 43 7.14 19.25 0.87
N SER A 44 5.89 18.79 0.74
CA SER A 44 4.70 19.64 0.89
C SER A 44 4.38 19.93 2.35
N ARG A 45 3.97 21.16 2.64
CA ARG A 45 3.44 21.57 3.97
C ARG A 45 2.16 20.84 4.35
N PHE A 46 1.45 20.28 3.38
CA PHE A 46 0.20 19.54 3.58
C PHE A 46 0.42 18.04 3.68
N TYR A 47 1.68 17.58 3.70
CA TYR A 47 1.99 16.17 3.89
C TYR A 47 1.67 15.76 5.35
N SER A 48 0.73 14.84 5.50
CA SER A 48 0.32 14.27 6.80
C SER A 48 0.59 12.76 6.90
N GLY A 49 1.39 12.23 5.98
CA GLY A 49 1.63 10.79 5.84
C GLY A 49 1.18 10.26 4.49
N ILE A 50 1.22 8.94 4.37
CA ILE A 50 0.79 8.23 3.16
C ILE A 50 -0.73 8.12 3.17
N ASN A 51 -1.36 8.63 2.12
CA ASN A 51 -2.78 8.48 1.87
C ASN A 51 -3.09 7.02 1.52
N PRO A 52 -3.81 6.27 2.37
CA PRO A 52 -4.12 4.86 2.13
C PRO A 52 -5.01 4.63 0.90
N TYR A 53 -5.83 5.62 0.53
CA TYR A 53 -6.62 5.57 -0.71
C TYR A 53 -5.71 5.65 -1.93
N ALA A 54 -4.75 6.56 -1.93
CA ALA A 54 -3.80 6.75 -3.02
C ALA A 54 -2.89 5.53 -3.19
N LEU A 55 -2.28 5.06 -2.09
CA LEU A 55 -1.38 3.91 -2.11
C LEU A 55 -2.10 2.65 -2.56
N GLY A 56 -3.23 2.32 -1.93
CA GLY A 56 -4.00 1.13 -2.28
C GLY A 56 -4.47 1.17 -3.74
N PHE A 57 -5.08 2.28 -4.18
CA PHE A 57 -5.51 2.44 -5.57
C PHE A 57 -4.37 2.18 -6.57
N LYS A 58 -3.19 2.73 -6.30
CA LYS A 58 -2.00 2.56 -7.14
C LYS A 58 -1.48 1.14 -7.12
N MET A 59 -1.44 0.48 -5.96
CA MET A 59 -1.05 -0.92 -5.85
C MET A 59 -1.98 -1.85 -6.63
N MET A 60 -3.30 -1.74 -6.48
CA MET A 60 -4.25 -2.58 -7.26
C MET A 60 -4.18 -2.28 -8.76
N SER A 61 -4.01 -1.01 -9.14
CA SER A 61 -3.82 -0.62 -10.54
C SER A 61 -2.53 -1.20 -11.12
N ASP A 62 -1.47 -1.27 -10.32
CA ASP A 62 -0.19 -1.85 -10.72
C ASP A 62 -0.27 -3.38 -10.81
N ILE A 63 -0.95 -4.07 -9.89
CA ILE A 63 -1.21 -5.52 -10.01
C ILE A 63 -1.93 -5.80 -11.33
N LYS A 64 -2.99 -5.04 -11.64
CA LYS A 64 -3.69 -5.18 -12.93
C LYS A 64 -2.74 -4.97 -14.11
N ARG A 65 -1.89 -3.95 -14.05
CA ARG A 65 -0.89 -3.69 -15.10
C ARG A 65 0.14 -4.83 -15.23
N ILE A 66 0.62 -5.39 -14.13
CA ILE A 66 1.56 -6.54 -14.10
C ILE A 66 0.93 -7.76 -14.75
N CYS A 67 -0.36 -7.99 -14.49
CA CYS A 67 -1.11 -9.08 -15.10
C CYS A 67 -1.33 -8.84 -16.61
N ASP A 68 -1.79 -7.65 -17.00
CA ASP A 68 -2.15 -7.35 -18.40
C ASP A 68 -0.91 -7.13 -19.30
N ASN A 69 0.10 -6.40 -18.81
CA ASN A 69 1.27 -5.96 -19.57
C ASN A 69 2.54 -5.92 -18.67
N PRO A 70 3.11 -7.07 -18.29
CA PRO A 70 4.31 -7.14 -17.47
C PRO A 70 5.56 -6.71 -18.24
N ASP A 71 6.46 -6.01 -17.56
CA ASP A 71 7.85 -5.82 -18.01
C ASP A 71 8.82 -6.76 -17.27
N ASP A 72 10.11 -6.63 -17.58
CA ASP A 72 11.13 -7.54 -17.04
C ASP A 72 11.35 -7.38 -15.53
N GLU A 73 11.15 -6.17 -14.99
CA GLU A 73 11.20 -5.95 -13.54
C GLU A 73 10.01 -6.62 -12.86
N ASP A 74 8.81 -6.52 -13.45
CA ASP A 74 7.62 -7.18 -12.93
C ASP A 74 7.77 -8.70 -12.92
N ARG A 75 8.37 -9.28 -13.97
CA ARG A 75 8.63 -10.74 -14.05
C ARG A 75 9.60 -11.22 -12.98
N GLN A 76 10.57 -10.38 -12.60
CA GLN A 76 11.53 -10.72 -11.55
C GLN A 76 10.90 -10.62 -10.15
N TRP A 77 10.08 -9.60 -9.91
CA TRP A 77 9.51 -9.33 -8.60
C TRP A 77 8.19 -10.07 -8.32
N PHE A 78 7.45 -10.39 -9.37
CA PHE A 78 6.11 -10.96 -9.31
C PHE A 78 5.93 -12.09 -10.34
N PRO A 79 6.79 -13.14 -10.31
CA PRO A 79 6.77 -14.20 -11.31
C PRO A 79 5.43 -14.95 -11.38
N ASP A 80 4.72 -15.06 -10.25
CA ASP A 80 3.47 -15.83 -10.15
C ASP A 80 2.26 -15.11 -10.76
N ILE A 81 2.30 -13.77 -10.88
CA ILE A 81 1.17 -12.95 -11.36
C ILE A 81 1.48 -12.22 -12.66
N ALA A 82 2.74 -12.17 -13.09
CA ALA A 82 3.12 -11.55 -14.36
C ALA A 82 2.49 -12.32 -15.52
N GLY A 83 1.50 -11.71 -16.19
CA GLY A 83 0.76 -12.35 -17.29
C GLY A 83 -0.42 -13.23 -16.87
N SER A 84 -0.84 -13.22 -15.60
CA SER A 84 -2.02 -13.96 -15.12
C SER A 84 -3.34 -13.17 -15.32
N ASP A 85 -4.49 -13.76 -14.97
CA ASP A 85 -5.75 -13.03 -14.93
C ASP A 85 -5.79 -12.08 -13.73
N TRP A 86 -5.85 -10.77 -13.99
CA TRP A 86 -5.80 -9.76 -12.94
C TRP A 86 -6.98 -9.82 -11.95
N ARG A 87 -8.15 -10.30 -12.38
CA ARG A 87 -9.33 -10.41 -11.51
C ARG A 87 -9.16 -11.54 -10.53
N GLU A 88 -8.68 -12.69 -10.99
CA GLU A 88 -8.35 -13.82 -10.13
C GLU A 88 -7.25 -13.46 -9.14
N THR A 89 -6.19 -12.79 -9.62
CA THR A 89 -5.10 -12.31 -8.77
C THR A 89 -5.59 -11.33 -7.69
N LEU A 90 -6.42 -10.35 -8.06
CA LEU A 90 -6.95 -9.38 -7.10
C LEU A 90 -7.96 -10.01 -6.13
N ASP A 91 -8.83 -10.91 -6.59
CA ASP A 91 -9.78 -11.62 -5.71
C ASP A 91 -9.01 -12.50 -4.70
N PHE A 92 -8.00 -13.23 -5.17
CA PHE A 92 -7.10 -13.99 -4.29
C PHE A 92 -6.41 -13.07 -3.27
N ALA A 93 -5.85 -11.94 -3.73
CA ALA A 93 -5.14 -11.04 -2.86
C ALA A 93 -6.05 -10.48 -1.74
N MET A 94 -7.26 -10.07 -2.09
CA MET A 94 -8.21 -9.50 -1.12
C MET A 94 -8.79 -10.53 -0.14
N ARG A 95 -8.86 -11.81 -0.52
CA ARG A 95 -9.36 -12.87 0.38
C ARG A 95 -8.31 -13.35 1.37
N ASN A 96 -7.04 -13.34 0.97
CA ASN A 96 -5.98 -14.02 1.71
C ASN A 96 -5.03 -13.08 2.46
N PHE A 97 -5.02 -11.78 2.14
CA PHE A 97 -4.10 -10.82 2.75
C PHE A 97 -4.84 -9.68 3.47
N LYS A 98 -4.33 -9.33 4.65
CA LYS A 98 -4.64 -8.08 5.36
C LYS A 98 -3.76 -6.94 4.86
N ASP A 99 -4.08 -5.70 5.24
CA ASP A 99 -3.39 -4.48 4.76
C ASP A 99 -1.86 -4.56 4.85
N GLU A 100 -1.31 -5.01 5.99
CA GLU A 100 0.14 -5.14 6.19
C GLU A 100 0.74 -6.13 5.21
N SER A 101 0.18 -7.33 5.19
CA SER A 101 0.64 -8.42 4.33
C SER A 101 0.44 -8.11 2.84
N PHE A 102 -0.58 -7.32 2.49
CA PHE A 102 -0.83 -6.88 1.13
C PHE A 102 0.26 -5.90 0.67
N VAL A 103 0.63 -4.93 1.51
CA VAL A 103 1.79 -4.04 1.27
C VAL A 103 3.08 -4.87 1.19
N GLY A 104 3.28 -5.76 2.15
CA GLY A 104 4.45 -6.61 2.24
C GLY A 104 4.63 -7.52 1.02
N GLN A 105 3.55 -7.97 0.37
CA GLN A 105 3.58 -8.90 -0.75
C GLN A 105 3.44 -8.27 -2.14
N TYR A 106 2.68 -7.18 -2.28
CA TYR A 106 2.33 -6.62 -3.61
C TYR A 106 2.87 -5.22 -3.87
N LEU A 107 3.57 -4.58 -2.92
CA LEU A 107 4.19 -3.29 -3.19
C LEU A 107 5.37 -3.44 -4.17
N SER A 108 5.21 -2.90 -5.37
CA SER A 108 6.21 -3.01 -6.43
C SER A 108 7.31 -1.94 -6.34
N PRO A 109 8.50 -2.22 -6.91
CA PRO A 109 9.55 -1.22 -7.09
C PRO A 109 9.08 0.06 -7.80
N LYS A 110 8.16 -0.06 -8.76
CA LYS A 110 7.59 1.07 -9.49
C LYS A 110 6.80 1.99 -8.59
N ILE A 111 5.89 1.43 -7.78
CA ILE A 111 5.11 2.23 -6.83
C ILE A 111 6.02 2.87 -5.79
N ILE A 112 7.06 2.16 -5.32
CA ILE A 112 8.05 2.73 -4.40
C ILE A 112 8.76 3.96 -5.02
N ARG A 113 9.14 3.90 -6.30
CA ARG A 113 9.74 5.04 -7.01
C ARG A 113 8.73 6.16 -7.24
N GLU A 114 7.51 5.82 -7.64
CA GLU A 114 6.45 6.80 -7.92
C GLU A 114 6.11 7.62 -6.67
N PHE A 115 5.95 6.97 -5.53
CA PHE A 115 5.69 7.62 -4.24
C PHE A 115 6.97 8.16 -3.58
N ARG A 116 8.14 7.97 -4.20
CA ARG A 116 9.46 8.33 -3.66
C ARG A 116 9.65 7.81 -2.23
N LEU A 117 9.19 6.59 -1.95
CA LEU A 117 9.30 6.01 -0.62
C LEU A 117 10.76 5.67 -0.33
N PHE A 118 11.20 6.04 0.86
CA PHE A 118 12.50 5.69 1.42
C PHE A 118 12.30 5.27 2.88
N SER A 119 13.18 4.39 3.36
CA SER A 119 13.22 3.98 4.77
C SER A 119 14.45 4.62 5.42
N ILE A 120 14.25 5.23 6.58
CA ILE A 120 15.32 5.68 7.46
C ILE A 120 15.53 4.57 8.49
N LEU A 121 16.76 4.07 8.58
CA LEU A 121 17.18 3.23 9.68
C LEU A 121 17.70 4.19 10.75
N ASP A 122 16.88 4.44 11.77
CA ASP A 122 17.29 5.17 12.96
C ASP A 122 17.91 4.13 13.92
N ASP A 123 19.24 4.07 13.92
CA ASP A 123 19.99 3.27 14.88
C ASP A 123 20.46 4.24 15.97
N ASP A 124 19.84 4.17 17.15
CA ASP A 124 20.14 5.03 18.31
C ASP A 124 21.61 4.96 18.76
N THR A 125 22.41 4.02 18.21
CA THR A 125 23.85 3.90 18.45
C THR A 125 24.74 4.67 17.47
N GLU A 126 24.18 5.21 16.37
CA GLU A 126 24.96 5.96 15.35
C GLU A 126 24.56 7.46 15.31
N ASN A 127 25.57 8.34 15.43
CA ASN A 127 25.41 9.80 15.51
C ASN A 127 24.97 10.48 14.19
N THR A 128 24.59 9.71 13.17
CA THR A 128 24.26 10.20 11.82
C THR A 128 23.11 9.39 11.22
N MET A 129 22.03 10.06 10.80
CA MET A 129 20.97 9.43 10.01
C MET A 129 21.53 8.89 8.69
N ARG A 130 21.47 7.58 8.50
CA ARG A 130 21.99 6.90 7.32
C ARG A 130 20.84 6.46 6.42
N VAL A 131 20.75 7.04 5.22
CA VAL A 131 19.80 6.60 4.20
C VAL A 131 20.29 5.26 3.66
N THR A 132 19.72 4.15 4.13
CA THR A 132 20.14 2.78 3.76
C THR A 132 19.46 2.24 2.49
N GLY A 133 18.40 2.89 2.02
CA GLY A 133 17.61 2.47 0.87
C GLY A 133 17.66 3.45 -0.30
N ILE A 134 18.70 3.36 -1.12
CA ILE A 134 18.68 3.92 -2.49
C ILE A 134 17.93 2.90 -3.37
N HIS A 135 17.18 3.35 -4.37
CA HIS A 135 16.35 2.57 -5.30
C HIS A 135 17.10 1.40 -6.02
N ASN A 136 17.41 0.34 -5.29
CA ASN A 136 18.00 -0.91 -5.73
C ASN A 136 17.24 -2.08 -5.08
N THR A 137 17.49 -3.32 -5.52
CA THR A 137 16.70 -4.50 -5.11
C THR A 137 16.59 -4.66 -3.59
N ARG A 138 17.71 -4.50 -2.88
CA ARG A 138 17.76 -4.58 -1.41
C ARG A 138 17.07 -3.41 -0.71
N GLY A 139 17.10 -2.22 -1.32
CA GLY A 139 16.36 -1.04 -0.86
C GLY A 139 14.85 -1.23 -0.94
N TYR A 140 14.34 -1.86 -2.01
CA TYR A 140 12.91 -2.14 -2.16
C TYR A 140 12.38 -3.11 -1.10
N GLU A 141 13.12 -4.18 -0.81
CA GLU A 141 12.76 -5.11 0.28
C GLU A 141 12.69 -4.41 1.64
N ASN A 142 13.67 -3.53 1.93
CA ASN A 142 13.69 -2.76 3.17
C ASN A 142 12.49 -1.81 3.27
N VAL A 143 12.16 -1.10 2.19
CA VAL A 143 11.00 -0.20 2.14
C VAL A 143 9.68 -0.97 2.31
N ARG A 144 9.52 -2.12 1.64
CA ARG A 144 8.33 -2.99 1.80
C ARG A 144 8.15 -3.43 3.24
N ARG A 145 9.22 -3.91 3.87
CA ARG A 145 9.20 -4.36 5.26
C ARG A 145 8.88 -3.21 6.22
N ALA A 146 9.54 -2.07 6.06
CA ALA A 146 9.30 -0.90 6.91
C ALA A 146 7.86 -0.40 6.80
N LEU A 147 7.33 -0.29 5.57
CA LEU A 147 5.97 0.17 5.35
C LEU A 147 4.93 -0.84 5.85
N SER A 148 5.13 -2.14 5.58
CA SER A 148 4.28 -3.20 6.11
C SER A 148 4.20 -3.16 7.64
N ASN A 149 5.33 -2.92 8.32
CA ASN A 149 5.36 -2.81 9.79
C ASN A 149 4.64 -1.57 10.31
N GLN A 150 4.65 -0.46 9.55
CA GLN A 150 3.95 0.77 9.93
C GLN A 150 2.43 0.62 9.84
N TYR A 151 1.95 -0.17 8.88
CA TYR A 151 0.53 -0.51 8.76
C TYR A 151 0.07 -1.57 9.77
N ASP A 152 1.00 -2.27 10.44
CA ASP A 152 0.67 -3.23 11.49
C ASP A 152 0.08 -2.53 12.69
N LEU A 153 -1.24 -2.69 12.85
CA LEU A 153 -2.00 -2.21 14.00
C LEU A 153 -1.38 -2.65 15.34
N GLY A 154 -0.67 -3.79 15.38
CA GLY A 154 0.06 -4.27 16.56
C GLY A 154 1.25 -3.41 16.98
N ASN A 155 1.80 -2.59 16.08
CA ASN A 155 2.88 -1.64 16.38
C ASN A 155 2.36 -0.23 16.72
N LEU A 156 1.14 0.10 16.32
CA LEU A 156 0.47 1.37 16.62
C LEU A 156 -0.23 1.36 17.99
N VAL A 157 -0.60 0.17 18.47
CA VAL A 157 -1.16 -0.05 19.80
C VAL A 157 -0.03 -0.50 20.73
N PRO A 158 0.15 0.11 21.92
CA PRO A 158 1.14 -0.38 22.88
C PRO A 158 0.87 -1.87 23.16
N ASN A 159 1.91 -2.69 23.01
CA ASN A 159 1.84 -4.12 23.29
C ASN A 159 1.71 -4.34 24.80
N LEU A 160 0.47 -4.35 25.28
CA LEU A 160 0.12 -4.61 26.67
C LEU A 160 0.07 -6.12 26.91
N GLN A 161 1.13 -6.65 27.52
CA GLN A 161 1.20 -8.04 27.94
C GLN A 161 1.02 -8.14 29.44
N ILE A 162 0.18 -9.08 29.89
CA ILE A 162 0.08 -9.41 31.31
C ILE A 162 1.36 -10.16 31.68
N TYR A 163 2.27 -9.46 32.34
CA TYR A 163 3.57 -10.00 32.73
C TYR A 163 3.46 -10.89 33.98
N ASN A 164 2.52 -10.57 34.88
CA ASN A 164 2.30 -11.31 36.10
C ASN A 164 0.85 -11.19 36.57
N VAL A 165 0.37 -12.20 37.31
CA VAL A 165 -0.96 -12.20 37.93
C VAL A 165 -0.80 -12.68 39.37
N ASP A 166 -1.42 -11.99 40.32
CA ASP A 166 -1.49 -12.49 41.69
C ASP A 166 -2.49 -13.67 41.75
N HIS A 167 -1.95 -14.89 41.66
CA HIS A 167 -2.74 -16.12 41.75
C HIS A 167 -3.19 -16.45 43.17
N THR A 168 -2.66 -15.77 44.18
CA THR A 168 -2.83 -16.10 45.61
C THR A 168 -3.64 -15.07 46.41
N GLY A 169 -3.75 -13.83 45.92
CA GLY A 169 -4.56 -12.75 46.51
C GLY A 169 -5.79 -12.39 45.67
N ASP A 170 -5.98 -11.11 45.36
CA ASP A 170 -7.22 -10.56 44.80
C ASP A 170 -7.36 -10.66 43.27
N ARG A 171 -6.38 -11.30 42.60
CA ARG A 171 -6.34 -11.51 41.14
C ARG A 171 -6.29 -10.21 40.32
N THR A 172 -5.78 -9.14 40.88
CA THR A 172 -5.52 -7.91 40.13
C THR A 172 -4.40 -8.13 39.09
N LEU A 173 -4.60 -7.52 37.91
CA LEU A 173 -3.63 -7.50 36.82
C LEU A 173 -2.78 -6.24 36.99
N THR A 174 -1.46 -6.39 37.08
CA THR A 174 -0.50 -5.27 37.08
C THR A 174 0.39 -5.32 35.85
#